data_AF-A0A2S8WTC0-F1
#
_entry.id   AF-A0A2S8WTC0-F1
#
_cell.length_a   1.000
_cell.length_b   1.000
_cell.length_c   1.000
_cell.angle_alpha   90.00
_cell.angle_beta   90.00
_cell.angle_gamma   90.00
#
_symmetry.space_group_name_H-M   'P 1'
#
loop_
_entity.id
_entity.type
_entity.pdbx_description
1 polymer ?
#
loop_
_entity_poly.entity_id
_entity_poly.type
_entity_poly.pdbx_seq_one_letter_code
_entity_poly.pdbx_strand_id
1 'polypeptide(L)'
;MYKVEKDTKSTNLSVTTTAPKGHDGHSAFGEVLKNSGIGPYNLDPILIATAVSNSITGIRAEKSTMQAASPLTPGIALLQNMRGVQKSQSPPDLAGIIETLYRLGAPHGSQSQSGVAERWLDASNRRLGADALLAAMDKSAKENLLLSGVKLKVTELPSEFIGGLFPNTPFTWFARIWDRLTGPDWVDALPARVWVDWATTVLRLAYGMGFLWEAAWYETFARRILRGEPFTREQLLKEIPAALPWKSSRSTQSVRDVASVLLRRVHVGGAVRKLVDSWLSTAETKSGNLLATETAITRMMGDGDFRKQLTVALGGQMKAAPNTWEAVKYALLTRDVAGPFADYYGMLRQNGRFLTVSPGTEWIAVVASLSCDRPGGEANVGRLMGDLHEMGLNPQLSDVIELLERAGLARGSADADQGVLIKSAF
;
A
#
# COMPACT_ATOMS: atom_id res chain seq x y z
N MET A 1 7.41 3.94 16.99
CA MET A 1 7.74 2.78 17.82
C MET A 1 6.83 2.80 19.02
N TYR A 2 5.60 2.29 18.84
CA TYR A 2 4.57 2.28 19.87
C TYR A 2 3.81 0.96 19.79
N LYS A 3 3.66 0.31 20.93
CA LYS A 3 2.86 -0.90 21.08
C LYS A 3 1.83 -0.70 22.17
N VAL A 4 0.62 -1.16 21.92
CA VAL A 4 -0.37 -1.39 22.99
C VAL A 4 -0.37 -2.88 23.27
N GLU A 5 -0.27 -3.22 24.54
CA GLU A 5 -0.60 -4.55 25.06
C GLU A 5 -1.91 -4.48 25.83
N LYS A 6 -2.67 -5.58 25.82
CA LYS A 6 -3.94 -5.64 26.54
C LYS A 6 -3.63 -5.87 28.01
N ASP A 7 -3.71 -4.82 28.82
CA ASP A 7 -3.77 -4.99 30.27
C ASP A 7 -5.06 -5.74 30.60
N THR A 8 -4.95 -6.96 31.14
CA THR A 8 -6.11 -7.80 31.45
C THR A 8 -6.99 -7.20 32.54
N LYS A 9 -6.54 -6.12 33.21
CA LYS A 9 -7.24 -5.47 34.33
C LYS A 9 -7.73 -4.04 34.05
N SER A 10 -7.49 -3.48 32.86
CA SER A 10 -7.83 -2.08 32.56
C SER A 10 -8.55 -1.93 31.21
N THR A 11 -9.60 -1.09 31.18
CA THR A 11 -10.29 -0.66 29.95
C THR A 11 -9.51 0.42 29.19
N ASN A 12 -8.52 1.05 29.82
CA ASN A 12 -7.70 2.11 29.23
C ASN A 12 -6.53 1.52 28.42
N LEU A 13 -6.35 2.01 27.18
CA LEU A 13 -5.20 1.70 26.34
C LEU A 13 -3.92 2.33 26.95
N SER A 14 -3.00 1.52 27.46
CA SER A 14 -1.63 1.98 27.73
C SER A 14 -0.79 1.82 26.45
N VAL A 15 -0.34 2.94 25.89
CA VAL A 15 0.56 2.93 24.73
C VAL A 15 2.00 2.95 25.26
N THR A 16 2.70 1.84 25.11
CA THR A 16 4.12 1.72 25.47
C THR A 16 4.99 2.16 24.30
N THR A 17 5.92 3.08 24.55
CA THR A 17 6.96 3.42 23.58
C THR A 17 8.04 2.33 23.62
N THR A 18 8.37 1.78 22.46
CA THR A 18 9.37 0.71 22.29
C THR A 18 10.72 1.24 21.81
N ALA A 19 10.82 2.56 21.55
CA ALA A 19 12.09 3.21 21.32
C ALA A 19 12.92 3.25 22.62
N PRO A 20 14.27 3.18 22.52
CA PRO A 20 15.13 3.46 23.66
C PRO A 20 14.78 4.82 24.29
N LYS A 21 14.76 4.89 25.63
CA LYS A 21 14.44 6.12 26.37
C LYS A 21 15.51 6.45 27.39
N GLY A 22 15.84 7.75 27.47
CA GLY A 22 16.80 8.27 28.43
C GLY A 22 18.23 7.79 28.18
N HIS A 23 19.15 8.31 28.98
CA HIS A 23 20.57 7.97 28.87
C HIS A 23 20.80 6.45 29.06
N ASP A 24 20.20 5.86 30.08
CA ASP A 24 20.40 4.45 30.43
C ASP A 24 19.84 3.49 29.38
N GLY A 25 18.67 3.80 28.81
CA GLY A 25 18.08 2.99 27.74
C GLY A 25 18.89 3.05 26.44
N HIS A 26 19.45 4.22 26.10
CA HIS A 26 20.37 4.34 24.96
C HIS A 26 21.69 3.62 25.23
N SER A 27 22.26 3.72 26.43
CA SER A 27 23.48 3.02 26.80
C SER A 27 23.31 1.51 26.74
N ALA A 28 22.24 0.96 27.32
CA ALA A 28 21.97 -0.48 27.32
C ALA A 28 21.76 -1.04 25.91
N PHE A 29 21.00 -0.33 25.07
CA PHE A 29 20.81 -0.72 23.67
C PHE A 29 22.12 -0.66 22.88
N GLY A 30 22.92 0.40 23.10
CA GLY A 30 24.24 0.59 22.49
C GLY A 30 25.23 -0.52 22.83
N GLU A 31 25.26 -0.95 24.09
CA GLU A 31 26.14 -2.04 24.55
C GLU A 31 25.80 -3.36 23.89
N VAL A 32 24.51 -3.65 23.66
CA VAL A 32 24.11 -4.89 22.97
C VAL A 32 24.48 -4.85 21.48
N LEU A 33 24.31 -3.69 20.84
CA LEU A 33 24.74 -3.49 19.45
C LEU A 33 26.26 -3.70 19.33
N LYS A 34 27.03 -3.14 20.25
CA LYS A 34 28.49 -3.29 20.34
C LYS A 34 28.91 -4.75 20.59
N ASN A 35 28.27 -5.43 21.53
CA ASN A 35 28.49 -6.85 21.82
C ASN A 35 28.08 -7.76 20.65
N SER A 36 27.20 -7.28 19.77
CA SER A 36 26.81 -7.93 18.52
C SER A 36 27.73 -7.57 17.34
N GLY A 37 28.83 -6.85 17.59
CA GLY A 37 29.86 -6.55 16.59
C GLY A 37 29.68 -5.25 15.82
N ILE A 38 28.75 -4.36 16.23
CA ILE A 38 28.53 -3.08 15.56
C ILE A 38 29.50 -2.03 16.10
N GLY A 39 30.48 -1.65 15.27
CA GLY A 39 31.41 -0.56 15.51
C GLY A 39 32.70 -0.97 16.25
N PRO A 40 33.71 -0.09 16.28
CA PRO A 40 34.93 -0.30 17.07
C PRO A 40 34.60 -0.42 18.57
N TYR A 41 35.38 -1.21 19.31
CA TYR A 41 35.24 -1.33 20.77
C TYR A 41 35.34 0.00 21.54
N ASN A 42 35.86 1.05 20.91
CA ASN A 42 36.13 2.34 21.52
C ASN A 42 34.99 3.35 21.27
N LEU A 43 33.98 3.01 20.46
CA LEU A 43 32.87 3.91 20.20
C LEU A 43 31.93 3.96 21.41
N ASP A 44 31.41 5.15 21.69
CA ASP A 44 30.40 5.39 22.72
C ASP A 44 29.11 4.62 22.37
N PRO A 45 28.63 3.72 23.25
CA PRO A 45 27.37 3.00 23.10
C PRO A 45 26.19 3.92 22.76
N ILE A 46 26.14 5.12 23.34
CA ILE A 46 25.05 6.07 23.10
C ILE A 46 25.06 6.54 21.65
N LEU A 47 26.23 6.85 21.08
CA LEU A 47 26.36 7.23 19.67
C LEU A 47 25.92 6.11 18.74
N ILE A 48 26.30 4.85 19.03
CA ILE A 48 25.86 3.68 18.26
C ILE A 48 24.33 3.56 18.33
N ALA A 49 23.75 3.63 19.53
CA ALA A 49 22.32 3.54 19.75
C ALA A 49 21.55 4.65 19.02
N THR A 50 22.05 5.90 19.03
CA THR A 50 21.46 7.02 18.31
C THR A 50 21.51 6.82 16.80
N ALA A 51 22.65 6.40 16.25
CA ALA A 51 22.80 6.16 14.82
C ALA A 51 21.85 5.05 14.30
N VAL A 52 21.77 3.94 15.03
CA VAL A 52 20.83 2.85 14.71
C VAL A 52 19.39 3.31 14.87
N SER A 53 19.06 4.02 15.95
CA SER A 53 17.70 4.55 16.18
C SER A 53 17.25 5.49 15.04
N ASN A 54 18.15 6.34 14.55
CA ASN A 54 17.88 7.21 13.40
C ASN A 54 17.65 6.37 12.13
N SER A 55 18.43 5.32 11.92
CA SER A 55 18.33 4.44 10.73
C SER A 55 17.01 3.66 10.67
N ILE A 56 16.47 3.26 11.82
CA ILE A 56 15.19 2.53 11.93
C ILE A 56 13.99 3.46 12.10
N THR A 57 14.19 4.78 12.10
CA THR A 57 13.11 5.74 12.20
C THR A 57 12.35 5.80 10.87
N GLY A 58 11.03 5.58 10.91
CA GLY A 58 10.15 5.65 9.75
C GLY A 58 9.75 7.08 9.38
N ILE A 59 8.71 7.25 8.58
CA ILE A 59 8.13 8.56 8.24
C ILE A 59 7.24 9.05 9.40
N ARG A 60 7.28 10.36 9.68
CA ARG A 60 6.37 11.03 10.62
C ARG A 60 5.20 11.65 9.86
N ALA A 61 3.98 11.48 10.35
CA ALA A 61 2.86 12.26 9.83
C ALA A 61 2.90 13.70 10.37
N GLU A 62 2.56 14.68 9.54
CA GLU A 62 2.45 16.08 9.94
C GLU A 62 1.52 16.19 11.16
N LYS A 63 1.98 16.85 12.24
CA LYS A 63 1.26 17.02 13.53
C LYS A 63 1.09 15.75 14.39
N SER A 64 1.63 14.60 13.96
CA SER A 64 1.64 13.39 14.79
C SER A 64 2.76 13.44 15.83
N THR A 65 2.42 13.14 17.09
CA THR A 65 3.40 12.86 18.15
C THR A 65 3.97 11.45 18.07
N MET A 66 3.46 10.63 17.15
CA MET A 66 3.89 9.25 16.92
C MET A 66 4.72 9.12 15.65
N GLN A 67 5.91 8.55 15.81
CA GLN A 67 6.81 8.10 14.77
C GLN A 67 6.63 6.60 14.47
N ALA A 68 6.57 6.18 13.21
CA ALA A 68 6.63 4.76 12.86
C ALA A 68 8.07 4.22 12.91
N ALA A 69 8.24 2.90 13.04
CA ALA A 69 9.52 2.25 12.76
C ALA A 69 9.59 1.91 11.25
N SER A 70 10.77 2.04 10.65
CA SER A 70 11.06 1.43 9.36
C SER A 70 11.41 -0.04 9.61
N PRO A 71 10.61 -1.01 9.12
CA PRO A 71 10.79 -2.42 9.43
C PRO A 71 11.96 -3.02 8.64
N LEU A 72 13.19 -2.60 8.95
CA LEU A 72 14.42 -3.12 8.33
C LEU A 72 14.63 -4.62 8.59
N THR A 73 14.08 -5.12 9.69
CA THR A 73 14.18 -6.51 10.11
C THR A 73 12.87 -7.00 10.76
N PRO A 74 12.64 -8.32 10.84
CA PRO A 74 11.54 -8.93 11.58
C PRO A 74 11.36 -8.41 13.02
N GLY A 75 12.46 -8.28 13.77
CA GLY A 75 12.49 -7.77 15.13
C GLY A 75 12.11 -6.29 15.21
N ILE A 76 12.57 -5.47 14.26
CA ILE A 76 12.21 -4.05 14.19
C ILE A 76 10.74 -3.86 13.79
N ALA A 77 10.21 -4.70 12.90
CA ALA A 77 8.79 -4.68 12.55
C ALA A 77 7.89 -4.90 13.78
N LEU A 78 8.35 -5.75 14.71
CA LEU A 78 7.69 -5.98 15.99
C LEU A 78 7.80 -4.81 16.96
N LEU A 79 8.52 -3.71 16.69
CA LEU A 79 8.52 -2.54 17.57
C LEU A 79 7.23 -1.71 17.48
N GLN A 80 6.31 -2.07 16.60
CA GLN A 80 5.04 -1.35 16.45
C GLN A 80 3.88 -2.30 16.19
N ASN A 81 2.68 -1.87 16.58
CA ASN A 81 1.44 -2.51 16.16
C ASN A 81 0.38 -1.46 15.82
N MET A 82 -0.64 -1.86 15.05
CA MET A 82 -1.70 -0.94 14.62
C MET A 82 -2.44 -0.31 15.80
N ARG A 83 -2.61 -1.02 16.91
CA ARG A 83 -3.23 -0.49 18.13
C ARG A 83 -2.43 0.68 18.71
N GLY A 84 -1.10 0.55 18.78
CA GLY A 84 -0.20 1.60 19.24
C GLY A 84 -0.12 2.77 18.29
N VAL A 85 -0.06 2.50 16.97
CA VAL A 85 0.03 3.55 15.94
C VAL A 85 -1.28 4.32 15.79
N GLN A 86 -2.44 3.69 15.92
CA GLN A 86 -3.74 4.35 15.77
C GLN A 86 -4.40 4.74 17.09
N LYS A 87 -3.83 4.33 18.25
CA LYS A 87 -4.45 4.48 19.57
C LYS A 87 -5.89 3.95 19.61
N SER A 88 -6.12 2.79 18.99
CA SER A 88 -7.44 2.15 18.89
C SER A 88 -7.43 0.74 19.49
N GLN A 89 -8.50 0.35 20.19
CA GLN A 89 -8.67 -1.00 20.74
C GLN A 89 -8.86 -2.05 19.64
N SER A 90 -9.54 -1.68 18.56
CA SER A 90 -9.85 -2.56 17.43
C SER A 90 -9.52 -1.85 16.11
N PRO A 91 -8.22 -1.68 15.79
CA PRO A 91 -7.82 -1.11 14.52
C PRO A 91 -8.27 -2.03 13.36
N PRO A 92 -8.47 -1.48 12.16
CA PRO A 92 -8.72 -2.30 10.97
C PRO A 92 -7.62 -3.34 10.75
N ASP A 93 -8.02 -4.53 10.30
CA ASP A 93 -7.07 -5.59 9.91
C ASP A 93 -6.45 -5.29 8.54
N LEU A 94 -5.47 -4.37 8.54
CA LEU A 94 -4.75 -4.01 7.32
C LEU A 94 -3.99 -5.19 6.72
N ALA A 95 -3.53 -6.13 7.54
CA ALA A 95 -2.83 -7.31 7.05
C ALA A 95 -3.79 -8.19 6.22
N GLY A 96 -4.96 -8.52 6.78
CA GLY A 96 -5.98 -9.28 6.05
C GLY A 96 -6.46 -8.57 4.78
N ILE A 97 -6.58 -7.24 4.80
CA ILE A 97 -6.91 -6.45 3.59
C ILE A 97 -5.82 -6.61 2.52
N ILE A 98 -4.55 -6.41 2.88
CA ILE A 98 -3.43 -6.48 1.93
C ILE A 98 -3.30 -7.90 1.36
N GLU A 99 -3.44 -8.94 2.19
CA GLU A 99 -3.47 -10.34 1.72
C GLU A 99 -4.61 -10.58 0.73
N THR A 100 -5.79 -10.02 0.99
CA THR A 100 -6.93 -10.11 0.07
C THR A 100 -6.63 -9.42 -1.27
N LEU A 101 -6.09 -8.20 -1.24
CA LEU A 101 -5.72 -7.44 -2.45
C LEU A 101 -4.70 -8.20 -3.30
N TYR A 102 -3.70 -8.82 -2.68
CA TYR A 102 -2.71 -9.64 -3.37
C TYR A 102 -3.36 -10.87 -4.03
N ARG A 103 -4.24 -11.58 -3.31
CA ARG A 103 -4.92 -12.76 -3.85
C ARG A 103 -5.86 -12.45 -5.01
N LEU A 104 -6.54 -11.30 -4.99
CA LEU A 104 -7.37 -10.85 -6.11
C LEU A 104 -6.56 -10.69 -7.40
N GLY A 105 -5.28 -10.37 -7.28
CA GLY A 105 -4.34 -10.22 -8.39
C GLY A 105 -3.54 -11.47 -8.76
N ALA A 106 -3.53 -12.48 -7.89
CA ALA A 106 -2.78 -13.70 -8.14
C ALA A 106 -3.34 -14.47 -9.34
N PRO A 107 -2.50 -15.11 -10.18
CA PRO A 107 -2.95 -15.89 -11.33
C PRO A 107 -3.96 -16.98 -10.94
N HIS A 108 -4.93 -17.27 -11.81
CA HIS A 108 -5.88 -18.34 -11.56
C HIS A 108 -5.18 -19.70 -11.41
N GLY A 109 -5.56 -20.49 -10.40
CA GLY A 109 -4.91 -21.78 -10.11
C GLY A 109 -3.53 -21.67 -9.46
N SER A 110 -3.04 -20.46 -9.15
CA SER A 110 -1.86 -20.27 -8.31
C SER A 110 -2.13 -20.85 -6.92
N GLN A 111 -1.64 -22.06 -6.68
CA GLN A 111 -1.57 -22.65 -5.34
C GLN A 111 -0.44 -22.04 -4.49
N SER A 112 0.10 -20.87 -4.85
CA SER A 112 1.09 -20.19 -4.01
C SER A 112 0.50 -20.01 -2.61
N GLN A 113 0.95 -20.85 -1.68
CA GLN A 113 0.56 -20.79 -0.27
C GLN A 113 1.16 -19.56 0.41
N SER A 114 2.20 -18.98 -0.19
CA SER A 114 2.91 -17.83 0.35
C SER A 114 2.12 -16.54 0.11
N GLY A 115 1.65 -15.95 1.21
CA GLY A 115 1.00 -14.65 1.25
C GLY A 115 1.99 -13.49 1.24
N VAL A 116 1.46 -12.26 1.27
CA VAL A 116 2.26 -11.02 1.30
C VAL A 116 3.22 -11.01 2.48
N ALA A 117 2.73 -11.38 3.68
CA ALA A 117 3.51 -11.36 4.91
C ALA A 117 4.61 -12.42 4.92
N GLU A 118 4.35 -13.60 4.36
CA GLU A 118 5.31 -14.70 4.27
C GLU A 118 6.46 -14.34 3.32
N ARG A 119 6.13 -13.82 2.13
CA ARG A 119 7.14 -13.32 1.18
C ARG A 119 8.01 -12.21 1.76
N TRP A 120 7.42 -11.28 2.52
CA TRP A 120 8.20 -10.24 3.20
C TRP A 120 9.14 -10.84 4.25
N LEU A 121 8.68 -11.84 5.01
CA LEU A 121 9.47 -12.51 6.02
C LEU A 121 10.65 -13.26 5.38
N ASP A 122 10.42 -13.98 4.29
CA ASP A 122 11.45 -14.70 3.54
C ASP A 122 12.51 -13.73 2.97
N ALA A 123 12.05 -12.64 2.32
CA ALA A 123 12.93 -11.59 1.84
C ALA A 123 13.76 -10.97 2.97
N SER A 124 13.12 -10.66 4.11
CA SER A 124 13.82 -10.09 5.27
C SER A 124 14.84 -11.05 5.86
N ASN A 125 14.51 -12.35 5.98
CA ASN A 125 15.42 -13.38 6.47
C ASN A 125 16.62 -13.57 5.52
N ARG A 126 16.40 -13.51 4.21
CA ARG A 126 17.49 -13.53 3.22
C ARG A 126 18.48 -12.38 3.45
N ARG A 127 17.96 -11.16 3.66
CA ARG A 127 18.80 -9.99 3.96
C ARG A 127 19.57 -10.14 5.27
N LEU A 128 18.93 -10.66 6.32
CA LEU A 128 19.62 -10.96 7.59
C LEU A 128 20.78 -11.95 7.41
N GLY A 129 20.62 -12.93 6.53
CA GLY A 129 21.69 -13.89 6.21
C GLY A 129 22.86 -13.27 5.44
N ALA A 130 22.61 -12.19 4.68
CA ALA A 130 23.61 -11.52 3.85
C ALA A 130 24.26 -10.30 4.53
N ASP A 131 23.61 -9.69 5.52
CA ASP A 131 24.04 -8.44 6.14
C ASP A 131 24.20 -8.60 7.66
N ALA A 132 25.46 -8.64 8.11
CA ALA A 132 25.81 -8.80 9.52
C ALA A 132 25.34 -7.62 10.39
N LEU A 133 25.27 -6.40 9.84
CA LEU A 133 24.76 -5.24 10.56
C LEU A 133 23.26 -5.41 10.82
N LEU A 134 22.49 -5.82 9.80
CA LEU A 134 21.06 -6.09 10.00
C LEU A 134 20.82 -7.25 10.98
N ALA A 135 21.61 -8.32 10.92
CA ALA A 135 21.53 -9.43 11.86
C ALA A 135 21.75 -8.97 13.32
N ALA A 136 22.77 -8.14 13.54
CA ALA A 136 23.07 -7.57 14.85
C ALA A 136 21.97 -6.60 15.32
N MET A 137 21.42 -5.77 14.43
CA MET A 137 20.30 -4.88 14.73
C MET A 137 19.04 -5.68 15.12
N ASP A 138 18.73 -6.74 14.38
CA ASP A 138 17.57 -7.61 14.63
C ASP A 138 17.66 -8.31 15.98
N LYS A 139 18.83 -8.90 16.27
CA LYS A 139 19.12 -9.52 17.56
C LYS A 139 18.98 -8.52 18.70
N SER A 140 19.59 -7.35 18.57
CA SER A 140 19.55 -6.30 19.61
C SER A 140 18.12 -5.81 19.87
N ALA A 141 17.32 -5.62 18.81
CA ALA A 141 15.92 -5.25 18.94
C ALA A 141 15.11 -6.35 19.67
N LYS A 142 15.31 -7.62 19.32
CA LYS A 142 14.61 -8.75 19.95
C LYS A 142 14.97 -8.94 21.41
N GLU A 143 16.24 -8.77 21.78
CA GLU A 143 16.74 -9.02 23.13
C GLU A 143 16.45 -7.86 24.09
N ASN A 144 16.40 -6.62 23.61
CA ASN A 144 16.37 -5.43 24.49
C ASN A 144 15.17 -4.51 24.30
N LEU A 145 14.52 -4.53 23.14
CA LEU A 145 13.40 -3.64 22.84
C LEU A 145 12.05 -4.37 22.82
N LEU A 146 12.06 -5.69 22.63
CA LEU A 146 10.87 -6.52 22.68
C LEU A 146 10.72 -7.16 24.06
N LEU A 147 9.47 -7.28 24.50
CA LEU A 147 9.12 -8.11 25.65
C LEU A 147 9.27 -9.60 25.26
N SER A 148 9.75 -10.41 26.20
CA SER A 148 10.02 -11.83 26.01
C SER A 148 8.81 -12.59 25.43
N GLY A 149 9.02 -13.41 24.39
CA GLY A 149 8.01 -14.32 23.85
C GLY A 149 7.19 -13.80 22.66
N VAL A 150 7.46 -12.59 22.13
CA VAL A 150 6.79 -12.08 20.93
C VAL A 150 7.35 -12.76 19.67
N LYS A 151 6.49 -13.41 18.90
CA LYS A 151 6.82 -14.00 17.59
C LYS A 151 5.98 -13.36 16.48
N LEU A 152 6.53 -13.29 15.28
CA LEU A 152 5.75 -12.97 14.10
C LEU A 152 4.74 -14.08 13.84
N LYS A 153 3.49 -13.69 13.56
CA LYS A 153 2.45 -14.59 13.10
C LYS A 153 2.21 -14.29 11.62
N VAL A 154 2.38 -15.30 10.78
CA VAL A 154 1.89 -15.24 9.40
C VAL A 154 0.38 -15.44 9.44
N THR A 155 -0.36 -14.54 8.79
CA THR A 155 -1.82 -14.61 8.74
C THR A 155 -2.22 -15.84 7.93
N GLU A 156 -3.09 -16.67 8.50
CA GLU A 156 -3.69 -17.78 7.74
C GLU A 156 -4.53 -17.23 6.60
N LEU A 157 -4.25 -17.68 5.38
CA LEU A 157 -5.01 -17.27 4.22
C LEU A 157 -6.41 -17.90 4.28
N PRO A 158 -7.49 -17.14 4.00
CA PRO A 158 -8.83 -17.72 3.88
C PRO A 158 -8.85 -18.88 2.87
N SER A 159 -9.59 -19.95 3.15
CA SER A 159 -9.62 -21.16 2.32
C SER A 159 -10.12 -20.92 0.88
N GLU A 160 -10.99 -19.94 0.67
CA GLU A 160 -11.53 -19.62 -0.66
C GLU A 160 -10.54 -18.77 -1.48
N PHE A 161 -10.09 -19.32 -2.62
CA PHE A 161 -9.21 -18.64 -3.56
C PHE A 161 -10.01 -17.81 -4.57
N ILE A 162 -9.68 -16.52 -4.69
CA ILE A 162 -10.40 -15.52 -5.50
C ILE A 162 -9.50 -14.98 -6.64
N GLY A 163 -8.39 -15.67 -6.97
CA GLY A 163 -7.42 -15.19 -7.95
C GLY A 163 -7.86 -15.32 -9.40
N GLY A 164 -7.36 -14.39 -10.22
CA GLY A 164 -7.60 -14.30 -11.66
C GLY A 164 -8.96 -13.71 -12.05
N LEU A 165 -9.75 -13.19 -11.09
CA LEU A 165 -11.06 -12.62 -11.38
C LEU A 165 -11.01 -11.21 -11.97
N PHE A 166 -9.93 -10.48 -11.74
CA PHE A 166 -9.80 -9.06 -12.03
C PHE A 166 -8.51 -8.76 -12.83
N PRO A 167 -8.43 -9.17 -14.10
CA PRO A 167 -7.24 -8.91 -14.93
C PRO A 167 -7.07 -7.42 -15.19
N ASN A 168 -5.81 -6.97 -15.33
CA ASN A 168 -5.45 -5.58 -15.61
C ASN A 168 -6.00 -4.59 -14.57
N THR A 169 -5.85 -4.91 -13.29
CA THR A 169 -6.29 -4.09 -12.16
C THR A 169 -5.17 -3.83 -11.16
N PRO A 170 -5.34 -2.91 -10.18
CA PRO A 170 -4.30 -2.65 -9.19
C PRO A 170 -3.91 -3.90 -8.39
N PHE A 171 -4.82 -4.87 -8.30
CA PHE A 171 -4.56 -6.15 -7.65
C PHE A 171 -3.52 -6.97 -8.42
N THR A 172 -3.68 -7.13 -9.75
CA THR A 172 -2.75 -7.90 -10.60
C THR A 172 -1.39 -7.22 -10.69
N TRP A 173 -1.36 -5.88 -10.74
CA TRP A 173 -0.13 -5.11 -10.62
C TRP A 173 0.54 -5.39 -9.26
N PHE A 174 -0.21 -5.27 -8.16
CA PHE A 174 0.34 -5.47 -6.82
C PHE A 174 0.92 -6.87 -6.64
N ALA A 175 0.19 -7.92 -7.04
CA ALA A 175 0.68 -9.29 -6.93
C ALA A 175 1.99 -9.49 -7.69
N ARG A 176 2.06 -9.06 -8.94
CA ARG A 176 3.26 -9.17 -9.79
C ARG A 176 4.43 -8.39 -9.20
N ILE A 177 4.21 -7.15 -8.79
CA ILE A 177 5.26 -6.26 -8.33
C ILE A 177 5.75 -6.65 -6.93
N TRP A 178 4.86 -7.14 -6.07
CA TRP A 178 5.24 -7.67 -4.76
C TRP A 178 6.11 -8.92 -4.87
N ASP A 179 5.73 -9.87 -5.73
CA ASP A 179 6.51 -11.07 -6.02
C ASP A 179 7.91 -10.71 -6.55
N ARG A 180 7.97 -9.72 -7.44
CA ARG A 180 9.22 -9.21 -7.99
C ARG A 180 10.10 -8.56 -6.92
N LEU A 181 9.56 -7.63 -6.16
CA LEU A 181 10.31 -6.87 -5.14
C LEU A 181 10.78 -7.75 -3.98
N THR A 182 10.00 -8.77 -3.61
CA THR A 182 10.36 -9.75 -2.57
C THR A 182 11.17 -10.94 -3.11
N GLY A 183 11.36 -11.01 -4.42
CA GLY A 183 12.21 -12.00 -5.07
C GLY A 183 13.70 -11.75 -4.81
N PRO A 184 14.54 -12.79 -4.93
CA PRO A 184 15.97 -12.73 -4.56
C PRO A 184 16.73 -11.64 -5.33
N ASP A 185 16.45 -11.46 -6.62
CA ASP A 185 17.14 -10.48 -7.47
C ASP A 185 17.07 -9.06 -6.89
N TRP A 186 15.87 -8.58 -6.56
CA TRP A 186 15.65 -7.24 -6.02
C TRP A 186 16.04 -7.11 -4.56
N VAL A 187 15.84 -8.18 -3.77
CA VAL A 187 16.24 -8.23 -2.37
C VAL A 187 17.75 -8.07 -2.24
N ASP A 188 18.53 -8.73 -3.09
CA ASP A 188 19.99 -8.70 -3.03
C ASP A 188 20.57 -7.42 -3.64
N ALA A 189 19.93 -6.85 -4.67
CA ALA A 189 20.42 -5.66 -5.35
C ALA A 189 20.20 -4.36 -4.55
N LEU A 190 19.09 -4.25 -3.80
CA LEU A 190 18.72 -3.00 -3.13
C LEU A 190 19.37 -2.87 -1.74
N PRO A 191 19.87 -1.69 -1.35
CA PRO A 191 20.20 -1.39 0.03
C PRO A 191 18.99 -1.58 0.97
N ALA A 192 19.23 -1.99 2.22
CA ALA A 192 18.15 -2.41 3.12
C ALA A 192 17.10 -1.35 3.37
N ARG A 193 17.56 -0.11 3.55
CA ARG A 193 16.68 1.02 3.74
C ARG A 193 15.83 1.30 2.51
N VAL A 194 16.46 1.31 1.34
CA VAL A 194 15.79 1.55 0.05
C VAL A 194 14.74 0.47 -0.21
N TRP A 195 15.08 -0.80 0.00
CA TRP A 195 14.15 -1.91 -0.18
C TRP A 195 12.91 -1.80 0.71
N VAL A 196 13.08 -1.43 1.99
CA VAL A 196 11.94 -1.24 2.90
C VAL A 196 11.08 -0.04 2.52
N ASP A 197 11.70 1.07 2.10
CA ASP A 197 10.97 2.25 1.65
C ASP A 197 10.21 1.96 0.34
N TRP A 198 10.79 1.17 -0.57
CA TRP A 198 10.13 0.65 -1.78
C TRP A 198 8.98 -0.30 -1.45
N ALA A 199 9.19 -1.26 -0.54
CA ALA A 199 8.14 -2.18 -0.09
C ALA A 199 6.97 -1.42 0.55
N THR A 200 7.27 -0.44 1.40
CA THR A 200 6.26 0.45 2.01
C THR A 200 5.49 1.22 0.94
N THR A 201 6.17 1.68 -0.11
CA THR A 201 5.56 2.39 -1.25
C THR A 201 4.61 1.49 -2.02
N VAL A 202 5.03 0.26 -2.35
CA VAL A 202 4.17 -0.72 -3.04
C VAL A 202 2.93 -1.04 -2.20
N LEU A 203 3.07 -1.25 -0.88
CA LEU A 203 1.93 -1.50 0.02
C LEU A 203 0.98 -0.30 0.10
N ARG A 204 1.51 0.94 0.15
CA ARG A 204 0.70 2.17 0.14
C ARG A 204 -0.11 2.29 -1.16
N LEU A 205 0.51 1.98 -2.30
CA LEU A 205 -0.13 2.01 -3.61
C LEU A 205 -1.19 0.93 -3.73
N ALA A 206 -0.88 -0.31 -3.37
CA ALA A 206 -1.82 -1.42 -3.39
C ALA A 206 -3.07 -1.11 -2.57
N TYR A 207 -2.88 -0.60 -1.34
CA TYR A 207 -3.98 -0.20 -0.46
C TYR A 207 -4.78 0.96 -1.07
N GLY A 208 -4.14 2.08 -1.40
CA GLY A 208 -4.83 3.28 -1.88
C GLY A 208 -5.53 3.07 -3.22
N MET A 209 -4.81 2.52 -4.21
CA MET A 209 -5.33 2.30 -5.56
C MET A 209 -6.34 1.15 -5.60
N GLY A 210 -6.14 0.09 -4.81
CA GLY A 210 -7.10 -1.01 -4.68
C GLY A 210 -8.47 -0.53 -4.20
N PHE A 211 -8.52 0.29 -3.14
CA PHE A 211 -9.78 0.86 -2.64
C PHE A 211 -10.42 1.85 -3.62
N LEU A 212 -9.63 2.69 -4.28
CA LEU A 212 -10.16 3.63 -5.28
C LEU A 212 -10.75 2.91 -6.49
N TRP A 213 -10.10 1.83 -6.93
CA TRP A 213 -10.58 0.98 -8.02
C TRP A 213 -11.85 0.23 -7.60
N GLU A 214 -11.88 -0.37 -6.40
CA GLU A 214 -13.06 -1.06 -5.87
C GLU A 214 -14.26 -0.09 -5.77
N ALA A 215 -14.05 1.13 -5.28
CA ALA A 215 -15.11 2.13 -5.23
C ALA A 215 -15.64 2.51 -6.63
N ALA A 216 -14.76 2.63 -7.62
CA ALA A 216 -15.14 2.85 -9.02
C ALA A 216 -15.88 1.65 -9.62
N TRP A 217 -15.48 0.43 -9.26
CA TRP A 217 -16.15 -0.81 -9.65
C TRP A 217 -17.59 -0.86 -9.15
N TYR A 218 -17.82 -0.62 -7.86
CA TYR A 218 -19.18 -0.59 -7.29
C TYR A 218 -20.04 0.52 -7.89
N GLU A 219 -19.48 1.71 -8.13
CA GLU A 219 -20.22 2.78 -8.79
C GLU A 219 -20.66 2.38 -10.21
N THR A 220 -19.76 1.75 -10.98
CA THR A 220 -20.05 1.28 -12.34
C THR A 220 -21.06 0.14 -12.33
N PHE A 221 -20.92 -0.81 -11.40
CA PHE A 221 -21.84 -1.91 -11.20
C PHE A 221 -23.26 -1.43 -10.92
N ALA A 222 -23.44 -0.51 -9.96
CA ALA A 222 -24.75 0.04 -9.64
C ALA A 222 -25.39 0.74 -10.84
N ARG A 223 -24.62 1.52 -11.60
CA ARG A 223 -25.12 2.17 -12.83
C ARG A 223 -25.60 1.15 -13.86
N ARG A 224 -24.89 0.03 -14.02
CA ARG A 224 -25.30 -1.05 -14.92
C ARG A 224 -26.58 -1.75 -14.46
N ILE A 225 -26.71 -2.06 -13.17
CA ILE A 225 -27.97 -2.60 -12.60
C ILE A 225 -29.15 -1.66 -12.86
N LEU A 226 -28.95 -0.34 -12.71
CA LEU A 226 -30.02 0.63 -12.95
C LEU A 226 -30.44 0.76 -14.42
N ARG A 227 -29.52 0.58 -15.37
CA ARG A 227 -29.82 0.54 -16.81
C ARG A 227 -30.75 -0.64 -17.15
N GLY A 228 -30.68 -1.74 -16.38
CA GLY A 228 -31.53 -2.91 -16.57
C GLY A 228 -31.17 -3.76 -17.80
N GLU A 229 -30.00 -3.52 -18.38
CA GLU A 229 -29.46 -4.30 -19.50
C GLU A 229 -28.51 -5.37 -18.95
N PRO A 230 -28.67 -6.66 -19.32
CA PRO A 230 -27.70 -7.68 -18.98
C PRO A 230 -26.30 -7.30 -19.44
N PHE A 231 -25.30 -7.56 -18.61
CA PHE A 231 -23.90 -7.27 -18.91
C PHE A 231 -23.01 -8.40 -18.42
N THR A 232 -21.91 -8.63 -19.12
CA THR A 232 -20.87 -9.55 -18.66
C THR A 232 -19.87 -8.85 -17.76
N ARG A 233 -19.10 -9.61 -16.98
CA ARG A 233 -18.00 -9.08 -16.16
C ARG A 233 -16.99 -8.32 -17.01
N GLU A 234 -16.64 -8.83 -18.19
CA GLU A 234 -15.66 -8.23 -19.09
C GLU A 234 -16.16 -6.88 -19.63
N GLN A 235 -17.46 -6.76 -19.89
CA GLN A 235 -18.09 -5.48 -20.23
C GLN A 235 -18.03 -4.50 -19.07
N LEU A 236 -18.32 -4.95 -17.84
CA LEU A 236 -18.22 -4.11 -16.65
C LEU A 236 -16.79 -3.59 -16.45
N LEU A 237 -15.78 -4.47 -16.54
CA LEU A 237 -14.37 -4.09 -16.34
C LEU A 237 -13.89 -3.01 -17.32
N LYS A 238 -14.37 -3.04 -18.57
CA LYS A 238 -14.01 -2.04 -19.60
C LYS A 238 -14.59 -0.65 -19.36
N GLU A 239 -15.66 -0.55 -18.57
CA GLU A 239 -16.33 0.73 -18.29
C GLU A 239 -15.84 1.43 -17.03
N ILE A 240 -15.01 0.76 -16.22
CA ILE A 240 -14.53 1.31 -14.97
C ILE A 240 -13.65 2.53 -15.30
N PRO A 241 -13.99 3.72 -14.79
CA PRO A 241 -13.17 4.90 -15.02
C PRO A 241 -11.84 4.77 -14.27
N ALA A 242 -10.82 5.54 -14.69
CA ALA A 242 -9.56 5.64 -13.97
C ALA A 242 -9.80 5.85 -12.46
N ALA A 243 -9.21 4.98 -11.64
CA ALA A 243 -9.36 4.95 -10.18
C ALA A 243 -8.91 6.27 -9.56
N LEU A 244 -7.85 6.86 -10.11
CA LEU A 244 -7.36 8.19 -9.75
C LEU A 244 -7.18 9.04 -11.02
N PRO A 245 -8.02 10.07 -11.23
CA PRO A 245 -7.90 10.94 -12.40
C PRO A 245 -6.59 11.73 -12.39
N TRP A 246 -5.66 11.36 -13.27
CA TRP A 246 -4.42 12.11 -13.46
C TRP A 246 -4.59 13.12 -14.60
N LYS A 247 -4.72 14.39 -14.25
CA LYS A 247 -4.84 15.50 -15.22
C LYS A 247 -3.47 16.09 -15.53
N SER A 248 -3.31 16.55 -16.77
CA SER A 248 -2.07 17.15 -17.30
C SER A 248 -1.43 18.14 -16.34
N SER A 249 -0.11 18.12 -16.22
CA SER A 249 0.64 19.10 -15.41
C SER A 249 0.43 20.54 -15.91
N ARG A 250 0.10 20.71 -17.20
CA ARG A 250 -0.17 21.98 -17.87
C ARG A 250 -1.52 22.61 -17.50
N SER A 251 -2.43 21.85 -16.91
CA SER A 251 -3.73 22.36 -16.45
C SER A 251 -3.61 23.12 -15.14
N THR A 252 -4.56 24.04 -14.89
CA THR A 252 -4.61 24.79 -13.62
C THR A 252 -4.86 23.86 -12.42
N GLN A 253 -4.45 24.31 -11.22
CA GLN A 253 -4.60 23.52 -9.99
C GLN A 253 -6.05 23.13 -9.69
N SER A 254 -7.02 23.99 -10.00
CA SER A 254 -8.45 23.71 -9.80
C SER A 254 -8.96 22.59 -10.72
N VAL A 255 -8.45 22.49 -11.94
CA VAL A 255 -8.78 21.40 -12.88
C VAL A 255 -8.12 20.09 -12.46
N ARG A 256 -6.95 20.18 -11.84
CA ARG A 256 -6.19 19.02 -11.34
C ARG A 256 -6.64 18.55 -9.95
N ASP A 257 -7.53 19.29 -9.29
CA ASP A 257 -8.02 18.93 -7.96
C ASP A 257 -8.88 17.67 -8.01
N VAL A 258 -8.51 16.69 -7.20
CA VAL A 258 -9.18 15.38 -7.13
C VAL A 258 -9.92 15.16 -5.81
N ALA A 259 -9.80 16.06 -4.82
CA ALA A 259 -10.33 15.84 -3.48
C ALA A 259 -11.84 15.50 -3.46
N SER A 260 -12.66 16.33 -4.09
CA SER A 260 -14.12 16.17 -4.09
C SER A 260 -14.58 14.93 -4.86
N VAL A 261 -13.93 14.66 -6.00
CA VAL A 261 -14.24 13.52 -6.86
C VAL A 261 -13.95 12.21 -6.14
N LEU A 262 -12.79 12.10 -5.50
CA LEU A 262 -12.39 10.89 -4.79
C LEU A 262 -13.21 10.68 -3.51
N LEU A 263 -13.47 11.75 -2.75
CA LEU A 263 -14.33 11.69 -1.57
C LEU A 263 -15.73 11.17 -1.93
N ARG A 264 -16.35 11.73 -2.98
CA ARG A 264 -17.65 11.26 -3.46
C ARG A 264 -17.59 9.80 -3.88
N ARG A 265 -16.56 9.41 -4.65
CA ARG A 265 -16.39 8.04 -5.14
C ARG A 265 -16.31 7.04 -3.99
N VAL A 266 -15.48 7.31 -2.97
CA VAL A 266 -15.34 6.42 -1.80
C VAL A 266 -16.65 6.29 -1.04
N HIS A 267 -17.37 7.40 -0.82
CA HIS A 267 -18.67 7.36 -0.14
C HIS A 267 -19.73 6.58 -0.93
N VAL A 268 -19.86 6.87 -2.22
CA VAL A 268 -20.82 6.20 -3.10
C VAL A 268 -20.50 4.71 -3.23
N GLY A 269 -19.25 4.37 -3.53
CA GLY A 269 -18.80 2.99 -3.65
C GLY A 269 -19.02 2.19 -2.36
N GLY A 270 -18.70 2.79 -1.20
CA GLY A 270 -18.94 2.17 0.09
C GLY A 270 -20.43 1.98 0.42
N ALA A 271 -21.30 2.92 0.02
CA ALA A 271 -22.74 2.77 0.19
C ALA A 271 -23.31 1.66 -0.70
N VAL A 272 -22.91 1.62 -1.97
CA VAL A 272 -23.31 0.57 -2.92
C VAL A 272 -22.84 -0.79 -2.44
N ARG A 273 -21.59 -0.92 -2.01
CA ARG A 273 -21.05 -2.17 -1.46
C ARG A 273 -21.91 -2.71 -0.32
N LYS A 274 -22.26 -1.86 0.66
CA LYS A 274 -23.13 -2.26 1.78
C LYS A 274 -24.51 -2.73 1.34
N LEU A 275 -25.11 -2.06 0.35
CA LEU A 275 -26.41 -2.46 -0.19
C LEU A 275 -26.32 -3.83 -0.88
N VAL A 276 -25.29 -4.02 -1.69
CA VAL A 276 -25.00 -5.27 -2.39
C VAL A 276 -24.77 -6.41 -1.39
N ASP A 277 -23.94 -6.20 -0.36
CA ASP A 277 -23.66 -7.19 0.68
C ASP A 277 -24.94 -7.56 1.46
N SER A 278 -25.77 -6.56 1.78
CA SER A 278 -27.05 -6.76 2.46
C SER A 278 -28.02 -7.57 1.58
N TRP A 279 -28.12 -7.23 0.30
CA TRP A 279 -28.97 -7.94 -0.66
C TRP A 279 -28.56 -9.41 -0.81
N LEU A 280 -27.26 -9.68 -0.95
CA LEU A 280 -26.73 -11.04 -1.03
C LEU A 280 -27.00 -11.86 0.23
N SER A 281 -26.91 -11.23 1.42
CA SER A 281 -27.19 -11.91 2.68
C SER A 281 -28.65 -12.34 2.83
N THR A 282 -29.58 -11.60 2.20
CA THR A 282 -31.02 -11.88 2.23
C THR A 282 -31.51 -12.86 1.17
N ALA A 283 -30.81 -12.98 0.05
CA ALA A 283 -31.32 -13.66 -1.15
C ALA A 283 -31.24 -15.21 -1.14
N GLU A 284 -30.99 -15.86 0.00
CA GLU A 284 -30.68 -17.31 0.13
C GLU A 284 -29.56 -17.83 -0.79
N THR A 285 -28.85 -16.95 -1.49
CA THR A 285 -27.68 -17.28 -2.30
C THR A 285 -26.48 -17.51 -1.39
N LYS A 286 -26.37 -18.71 -0.82
CA LYS A 286 -25.16 -19.22 -0.13
C LYS A 286 -23.97 -19.47 -1.08
N SER A 287 -23.95 -18.87 -2.26
CA SER A 287 -22.75 -18.78 -3.09
C SER A 287 -22.18 -17.37 -2.91
N GLY A 288 -21.20 -17.25 -2.02
CA GLY A 288 -20.56 -16.00 -1.57
C GLY A 288 -19.77 -15.23 -2.63
N ASN A 289 -20.24 -15.19 -3.87
CA ASN A 289 -19.55 -14.53 -4.97
C ASN A 289 -20.56 -13.74 -5.82
N LEU A 290 -20.48 -12.41 -5.76
CA LEU A 290 -21.28 -11.47 -6.57
C LEU A 290 -21.23 -11.78 -8.08
N LEU A 291 -20.16 -12.45 -8.49
CA LEU A 291 -19.80 -12.74 -9.88
C LEU A 291 -20.16 -14.16 -10.32
N ALA A 292 -20.71 -15.01 -9.44
CA ALA A 292 -20.92 -16.44 -9.74
C ALA A 292 -22.31 -16.81 -10.25
N THR A 293 -23.22 -15.86 -10.51
CA THR A 293 -24.42 -16.22 -11.28
C THR A 293 -25.02 -14.99 -11.95
N GLU A 294 -25.06 -14.98 -13.28
CA GLU A 294 -25.87 -14.05 -14.08
C GLU A 294 -27.32 -13.94 -13.55
N THR A 295 -27.79 -15.00 -12.89
CA THR A 295 -29.03 -15.06 -12.12
C THR A 295 -29.13 -14.00 -11.00
N ALA A 296 -28.06 -13.75 -10.24
CA ALA A 296 -28.06 -12.75 -9.18
C ALA A 296 -28.15 -11.32 -9.75
N ILE A 297 -27.38 -11.03 -10.81
CA ILE A 297 -27.45 -9.76 -11.54
C ILE A 297 -28.86 -9.55 -12.10
N THR A 298 -29.44 -10.57 -12.73
CA THR A 298 -30.81 -10.53 -13.27
C THR A 298 -31.85 -10.25 -12.19
N ARG A 299 -31.73 -10.90 -11.03
CA ARG A 299 -32.62 -10.65 -9.88
C ARG A 299 -32.47 -9.23 -9.33
N MET A 300 -31.24 -8.73 -9.19
CA MET A 300 -30.98 -7.34 -8.76
C MET A 300 -31.57 -6.31 -9.75
N MET A 301 -31.53 -6.59 -11.07
CA MET A 301 -32.15 -5.74 -12.09
C MET A 301 -33.70 -5.76 -12.03
N GLY A 302 -34.29 -6.87 -11.59
CA GLY A 302 -35.73 -7.03 -11.37
C GLY A 302 -36.23 -6.48 -10.02
N ASP A 303 -35.35 -6.28 -9.05
CA ASP A 303 -35.69 -5.80 -7.71
C ASP A 303 -35.87 -4.28 -7.67
N GLY A 304 -37.12 -3.83 -7.67
CA GLY A 304 -37.48 -2.41 -7.68
C GLY A 304 -37.03 -1.65 -6.44
N ASP A 305 -37.02 -2.27 -5.26
CA ASP A 305 -36.63 -1.61 -4.02
C ASP A 305 -35.12 -1.51 -3.88
N PHE A 306 -34.39 -2.55 -4.28
CA PHE A 306 -32.94 -2.49 -4.39
C PHE A 306 -32.49 -1.39 -5.37
N ARG A 307 -33.13 -1.28 -6.54
CA ARG A 307 -32.84 -0.23 -7.52
C ARG A 307 -33.13 1.18 -7.00
N LYS A 308 -34.20 1.39 -6.24
CA LYS A 308 -34.44 2.68 -5.56
C LYS A 308 -33.30 3.01 -4.59
N GLN A 309 -32.86 2.04 -3.78
CA GLN A 309 -31.75 2.24 -2.85
C GLN A 309 -30.44 2.55 -3.57
N LEU A 310 -30.14 1.86 -4.69
CA LEU A 310 -28.97 2.17 -5.53
C LEU A 310 -29.02 3.59 -6.11
N THR A 311 -30.21 4.06 -6.53
CA THR A 311 -30.38 5.42 -7.04
C THR A 311 -30.04 6.46 -5.96
N VAL A 312 -30.52 6.26 -4.73
CA VAL A 312 -30.21 7.11 -3.58
C VAL A 312 -28.72 7.07 -3.24
N ALA A 313 -28.09 5.89 -3.27
CA ALA A 313 -26.66 5.72 -3.03
C ALA A 313 -25.80 6.47 -4.07
N LEU A 314 -26.10 6.31 -5.36
CA LEU A 314 -25.42 7.03 -6.46
C LEU A 314 -25.65 8.54 -6.41
N GLY A 315 -26.78 8.98 -5.87
CA GLY A 315 -27.06 10.39 -5.58
C GLY A 315 -26.16 11.00 -4.49
N GLY A 316 -25.39 10.19 -3.76
CA GLY A 316 -24.51 10.65 -2.68
C GLY A 316 -25.24 11.01 -1.39
N GLN A 317 -26.51 10.64 -1.28
CA GLN A 317 -27.35 10.92 -0.11
C GLN A 317 -27.06 9.95 1.04
N MET A 318 -26.49 8.77 0.74
CA MET A 318 -26.02 7.81 1.75
C MET A 318 -24.56 8.09 2.11
N LYS A 319 -24.31 8.57 3.33
CA LYS A 319 -22.95 8.69 3.85
C LYS A 319 -22.46 7.33 4.33
N ALA A 320 -21.39 6.83 3.73
CA ALA A 320 -20.71 5.62 4.15
C ALA A 320 -19.20 5.82 4.16
N ALA A 321 -18.49 5.07 5.01
CA ALA A 321 -17.03 4.95 4.98
C ALA A 321 -16.21 6.26 5.16
N PRO A 322 -16.55 7.16 6.11
CA PRO A 322 -15.81 8.43 6.28
C PRO A 322 -14.33 8.22 6.61
N ASN A 323 -14.01 7.20 7.42
CA ASN A 323 -12.64 6.88 7.79
C ASN A 323 -11.84 6.22 6.64
N THR A 324 -12.53 5.62 5.67
CA THR A 324 -11.89 4.98 4.52
C THR A 324 -11.29 6.01 3.59
N TRP A 325 -11.98 7.14 3.37
CA TRP A 325 -11.41 8.23 2.56
C TRP A 325 -10.12 8.76 3.17
N GLU A 326 -10.13 9.06 4.48
CA GLU A 326 -8.91 9.54 5.15
C GLU A 326 -7.78 8.50 5.07
N ALA A 327 -8.08 7.21 5.28
CA ALA A 327 -7.08 6.16 5.14
C ALA A 327 -6.49 6.08 3.73
N VAL A 328 -7.32 6.13 2.68
CA VAL A 328 -6.88 6.14 1.28
C VAL A 328 -6.08 7.40 0.96
N LYS A 329 -6.56 8.57 1.39
CA LYS A 329 -5.87 9.85 1.21
C LYS A 329 -4.48 9.79 1.84
N TYR A 330 -4.35 9.43 3.11
CA TYR A 330 -3.04 9.39 3.80
C TYR A 330 -2.13 8.24 3.35
N ALA A 331 -2.67 7.19 2.75
CA ALA A 331 -1.86 6.18 2.07
C ALA A 331 -1.14 6.77 0.86
N LEU A 332 -1.84 7.59 0.06
CA LEU A 332 -1.31 8.15 -1.19
C LEU A 332 -0.66 9.54 -1.04
N LEU A 333 -0.96 10.28 0.03
CA LEU A 333 -0.47 11.65 0.26
C LEU A 333 1.02 11.69 0.63
N THR A 334 1.75 12.63 0.06
CA THR A 334 3.05 13.10 0.57
C THR A 334 2.86 13.71 1.96
N ARG A 335 3.37 13.02 2.98
CA ARG A 335 3.11 13.38 4.39
C ARG A 335 3.93 14.56 4.89
N ASP A 336 5.20 14.60 4.52
CA ASP A 336 6.11 15.70 4.85
C ASP A 336 6.87 16.08 3.58
N VAL A 337 7.00 17.37 3.32
CA VAL A 337 7.60 17.90 2.09
C VAL A 337 9.07 18.27 2.26
N ALA A 338 9.56 18.38 3.50
CA ALA A 338 10.93 18.82 3.77
C ALA A 338 11.47 18.28 5.10
N GLY A 339 12.79 18.35 5.26
CA GLY A 339 13.47 17.95 6.49
C GLY A 339 13.81 16.45 6.56
N PRO A 340 14.28 15.98 7.73
CA PRO A 340 14.83 14.64 7.89
C PRO A 340 13.81 13.50 7.70
N PHE A 341 12.51 13.82 7.61
CA PHE A 341 11.43 12.85 7.45
C PHE A 341 10.60 13.09 6.18
N ALA A 342 11.14 13.82 5.20
CA ALA A 342 10.49 14.10 3.93
C ALA A 342 10.02 12.81 3.23
N ASP A 343 8.78 12.83 2.75
CA ASP A 343 8.12 11.71 2.07
C ASP A 343 8.18 11.90 0.55
N TYR A 344 9.25 11.40 -0.06
CA TYR A 344 9.44 11.45 -1.51
C TYR A 344 8.65 10.37 -2.28
N TYR A 345 7.90 9.52 -1.57
CA TYR A 345 7.16 8.38 -2.11
C TYR A 345 5.65 8.65 -2.24
N GLY A 346 5.18 9.83 -1.85
CA GLY A 346 3.78 10.21 -2.00
C GLY A 346 3.37 10.40 -3.47
N MET A 347 2.14 10.03 -3.78
CA MET A 347 1.52 10.20 -5.11
C MET A 347 0.66 11.48 -5.19
N LEU A 348 -0.01 11.82 -4.09
CA LEU A 348 -0.86 13.00 -3.97
C LEU A 348 -0.12 14.10 -3.22
N ARG A 349 -0.32 15.34 -3.66
CA ARG A 349 0.20 16.53 -2.97
C ARG A 349 -0.93 17.47 -2.62
N GLN A 350 -0.96 17.90 -1.37
CA GLN A 350 -1.88 18.92 -0.90
C GLN A 350 -1.18 20.29 -0.95
N ASN A 351 -1.73 21.20 -1.75
CA ASN A 351 -1.25 22.59 -1.89
C ASN A 351 -2.40 23.53 -1.55
N GLY A 352 -2.38 24.09 -0.32
CA GLY A 352 -3.51 24.84 0.22
C GLY A 352 -4.76 23.96 0.30
N ARG A 353 -5.84 24.36 -0.39
CA ARG A 353 -7.11 23.62 -0.43
C ARG A 353 -7.15 22.50 -1.47
N PHE A 354 -6.22 22.48 -2.43
CA PHE A 354 -6.25 21.56 -3.56
C PHE A 354 -5.47 20.29 -3.26
N LEU A 355 -6.02 19.15 -3.65
CA LEU A 355 -5.36 17.85 -3.64
C LEU A 355 -5.11 17.44 -5.08
N THR A 356 -3.86 17.31 -5.48
CA THR A 356 -3.50 17.04 -6.88
C THR A 356 -2.65 15.78 -7.00
N VAL A 357 -2.76 15.09 -8.13
CA VAL A 357 -1.81 14.03 -8.50
C VAL A 357 -0.50 14.71 -8.90
N SER A 358 0.53 14.49 -8.10
CA SER A 358 1.86 15.08 -8.25
C SER A 358 2.86 14.16 -7.54
N PRO A 359 3.19 13.01 -8.14
CA PRO A 359 4.05 12.03 -7.50
C PRO A 359 5.43 12.59 -7.20
N GLY A 360 6.04 12.12 -6.10
CA GLY A 360 7.41 12.45 -5.75
C GLY A 360 8.43 11.74 -6.64
N THR A 361 9.67 12.22 -6.61
CA THR A 361 10.77 11.69 -7.43
C THR A 361 11.08 10.22 -7.10
N GLU A 362 11.07 9.85 -5.83
CA GLU A 362 11.30 8.46 -5.43
C GLU A 362 10.12 7.55 -5.78
N TRP A 363 8.89 8.08 -5.79
CA TRP A 363 7.72 7.32 -6.24
C TRP A 363 7.89 6.82 -7.68
N ILE A 364 8.25 7.71 -8.61
CA ILE A 364 8.42 7.32 -10.01
C ILE A 364 9.63 6.39 -10.16
N ALA A 365 10.68 6.56 -9.34
CA ALA A 365 11.82 5.66 -9.34
C ALA A 365 11.45 4.24 -8.95
N VAL A 366 10.61 4.06 -7.93
CA VAL A 366 10.06 2.75 -7.53
C VAL A 366 9.26 2.13 -8.67
N VAL A 367 8.25 2.85 -9.18
CA VAL A 367 7.32 2.29 -10.17
C VAL A 367 8.05 1.96 -11.47
N ALA A 368 8.88 2.87 -11.98
CA ALA A 368 9.62 2.69 -13.23
C ALA A 368 10.69 1.58 -13.13
N SER A 369 11.40 1.49 -12.00
CA SER A 369 12.38 0.42 -11.79
C SER A 369 11.70 -0.93 -11.66
N LEU A 370 10.59 -1.02 -10.92
CA LEU A 370 9.85 -2.28 -10.78
C LEU A 370 9.07 -2.66 -12.03
N SER A 371 8.86 -1.75 -12.99
CA SER A 371 8.42 -2.11 -14.35
C SER A 371 9.50 -2.87 -15.12
N CYS A 372 10.78 -2.67 -14.79
CA CYS A 372 11.88 -3.47 -15.33
C CYS A 372 11.84 -4.89 -14.72
N ASP A 373 12.16 -5.92 -15.50
CA ASP A 373 12.06 -7.31 -15.01
C ASP A 373 13.04 -7.64 -13.89
N ARG A 374 14.20 -6.98 -13.88
CA ARG A 374 15.30 -7.23 -12.95
C ARG A 374 16.06 -5.94 -12.62
N PRO A 375 16.82 -5.91 -11.52
CA PRO A 375 17.77 -4.83 -11.25
C PRO A 375 18.78 -4.66 -12.39
N GLY A 376 19.17 -3.42 -12.64
CA GLY A 376 20.01 -2.97 -13.76
C GLY A 376 19.36 -3.15 -15.14
N GLY A 377 18.13 -3.68 -15.19
CA GLY A 377 17.38 -3.94 -16.41
C GLY A 377 16.84 -2.67 -17.06
N GLU A 378 16.32 -2.84 -18.26
CA GLU A 378 15.70 -1.78 -19.04
C GLU A 378 14.26 -2.14 -19.40
N ALA A 379 13.41 -1.13 -19.47
CA ALA A 379 12.05 -1.20 -19.97
C ALA A 379 11.79 -0.01 -20.88
N ASN A 380 10.76 -0.07 -21.71
CA ASN A 380 10.32 1.11 -22.46
C ASN A 380 9.21 1.84 -21.71
N VAL A 381 8.97 3.11 -22.05
CA VAL A 381 7.89 3.89 -21.44
C VAL A 381 6.51 3.27 -21.70
N GLY A 382 6.31 2.58 -22.84
CA GLY A 382 5.07 1.85 -23.11
C GLY A 382 4.71 0.82 -22.03
N ARG A 383 5.72 0.09 -21.51
CA ARG A 383 5.55 -0.87 -20.41
C ARG A 383 5.18 -0.19 -19.10
N LEU A 384 5.87 0.90 -18.75
CA LEU A 384 5.53 1.70 -17.58
C LEU A 384 4.10 2.26 -17.70
N MET A 385 3.72 2.76 -18.88
CA MET A 385 2.35 3.20 -19.13
C MET A 385 1.37 2.05 -18.92
N GLY A 386 1.67 0.84 -19.38
CA GLY A 386 0.87 -0.36 -19.09
C GLY A 386 0.67 -0.61 -17.59
N ASP A 387 1.75 -0.56 -16.81
CA ASP A 387 1.70 -0.71 -15.35
C ASP A 387 0.89 0.41 -14.68
N LEU A 388 0.99 1.66 -15.16
CA LEU A 388 0.19 2.79 -14.70
C LEU A 388 -1.31 2.59 -14.98
N HIS A 389 -1.66 2.12 -16.18
CA HIS A 389 -3.04 1.79 -16.53
C HIS A 389 -3.60 0.67 -15.66
N GLU A 390 -2.80 -0.36 -15.40
CA GLU A 390 -3.17 -1.46 -14.52
C GLU A 390 -3.41 -0.98 -13.08
N MET A 391 -2.62 -0.03 -12.58
CA MET A 391 -2.89 0.66 -11.32
C MET A 391 -4.15 1.56 -11.35
N GLY A 392 -4.83 1.72 -12.48
CA GLY A 392 -6.00 2.56 -12.63
C GLY A 392 -5.67 4.04 -12.87
N LEU A 393 -4.52 4.32 -13.47
CA LEU A 393 -4.02 5.66 -13.82
C LEU A 393 -3.92 5.83 -15.33
N ASN A 394 -4.34 6.98 -15.84
CA ASN A 394 -4.22 7.30 -17.26
C ASN A 394 -3.51 8.67 -17.45
N PRO A 395 -2.22 8.79 -17.09
CA PRO A 395 -1.48 10.04 -17.26
C PRO A 395 -1.22 10.34 -18.75
N GLN A 396 -0.86 11.58 -19.05
CA GLN A 396 -0.29 11.92 -20.35
C GLN A 396 1.17 11.48 -20.41
N LEU A 397 1.60 11.00 -21.58
CA LEU A 397 2.98 10.57 -21.81
C LEU A 397 3.99 11.65 -21.42
N SER A 398 3.73 12.91 -21.76
CA SER A 398 4.61 14.05 -21.43
C SER A 398 4.81 14.24 -19.93
N ASP A 399 3.77 14.00 -19.12
CA ASP A 399 3.88 14.13 -17.66
C ASP A 399 4.76 13.01 -17.08
N VAL A 400 4.66 11.79 -17.66
CA VAL A 400 5.48 10.65 -17.24
C VAL A 400 6.93 10.84 -17.64
N ILE A 401 7.21 11.33 -18.85
CA ILE A 401 8.57 11.65 -19.30
C ILE A 401 9.19 12.71 -18.39
N GLU A 402 8.47 13.79 -18.07
CA GLU A 402 8.98 14.84 -17.15
C GLU A 402 9.36 14.24 -15.78
N LEU A 403 8.54 13.33 -15.24
CA LEU A 403 8.87 12.65 -13.98
C LEU A 403 10.10 11.75 -14.10
N LEU A 404 10.23 10.99 -15.18
CA LEU A 404 11.38 10.13 -15.43
C LEU A 404 12.68 10.92 -15.60
N GLU A 405 12.63 12.07 -16.29
CA GLU A 405 13.76 12.98 -16.44
C GLU A 405 14.17 13.57 -15.09
N ARG A 406 13.20 14.02 -14.28
CA ARG A 406 13.46 14.54 -12.93
C ARG A 406 14.06 13.49 -11.98
N ALA A 407 13.74 12.22 -12.19
CA ALA A 407 14.32 11.09 -11.46
C ALA A 407 15.64 10.58 -12.08
N GLY A 408 16.08 11.12 -13.22
CA GLY A 408 17.29 10.69 -13.91
C GLY A 408 17.22 9.30 -14.54
N LEU A 409 16.00 8.80 -14.83
CA LEU A 409 15.76 7.43 -15.34
C LEU A 409 15.50 7.36 -16.84
N ALA A 410 15.18 8.50 -17.47
CA ALA A 410 14.98 8.58 -18.91
C ALA A 410 16.33 8.62 -19.65
N ARG A 411 16.50 7.76 -20.66
CA ARG A 411 17.53 7.91 -21.69
C ARG A 411 16.87 8.16 -23.03
N GLY A 412 17.32 9.21 -23.73
CA GLY A 412 16.72 9.63 -25.00
C GLY A 412 16.77 8.51 -26.05
N SER A 413 15.65 8.30 -26.75
CA SER A 413 15.60 7.62 -28.03
C SER A 413 15.17 8.65 -29.07
N ALA A 414 15.90 8.74 -30.18
CA ALA A 414 15.63 9.69 -31.26
C ALA A 414 14.42 9.29 -32.13
N ASP A 415 13.84 8.11 -31.91
CA ASP A 415 12.77 7.58 -32.75
C ASP A 415 11.79 6.73 -31.91
N ALA A 416 10.50 6.96 -32.14
CA ALA A 416 9.30 6.39 -31.48
C ALA A 416 8.86 7.00 -30.13
N ASP A 417 7.60 7.48 -30.10
CA ASP A 417 6.91 8.09 -28.94
C ASP A 417 6.89 7.20 -27.67
N GLN A 418 7.04 5.88 -27.81
CA GLN A 418 7.13 4.92 -26.69
C GLN A 418 8.50 4.22 -26.60
N GLY A 419 9.46 4.60 -27.43
CA GLY A 419 10.80 4.01 -27.51
C GLY A 419 11.79 4.55 -26.46
N VAL A 420 11.39 5.51 -25.63
CA VAL A 420 12.21 6.01 -24.53
C VAL A 420 12.54 4.86 -23.59
N LEU A 421 13.84 4.62 -23.39
CA LEU A 421 14.33 3.58 -22.50
C LEU A 421 14.38 4.11 -21.07
N ILE A 422 13.82 3.31 -20.18
CA ILE A 422 13.88 3.45 -18.73
C ILE A 422 14.92 2.44 -18.27
N LYS A 423 15.94 2.92 -17.55
CA LYS A 423 16.84 2.04 -16.82
C LYS A 423 16.41 1.97 -15.36
N SER A 424 16.40 0.78 -14.78
CA SER A 424 16.21 0.63 -13.34
C SER A 424 17.21 1.51 -12.57
N ALA A 425 16.75 2.11 -11.47
CA ALA A 425 17.59 2.92 -10.60
C ALA A 425 18.72 2.11 -9.91
N PHE A 426 18.52 0.79 -9.79
CA PHE A 426 19.44 -0.17 -9.17
C PHE A 426 19.59 -1.39 -10.06
#